data_AF-D9Y0J8-F1
#
_entry.id   AF-D9Y0J8-F1
#
_cell.length_a   1.000
_cell.length_b   1.000
_cell.length_c   1.000
_cell.angle_alpha   90.00
_cell.angle_beta   90.00
_cell.angle_gamma   90.00
#
_symmetry.space_group_name_H-M   'P 1'
#
loop_
_entity.id
_entity.type
_entity.pdbx_description
1 polymer ?
#
loop_
_entity_poly.entity_id
_entity_poly.type
_entity_poly.pdbx_seq_one_letter_code
_entity_poly.pdbx_strand_id
1 'polypeptide(L)'
;MGEETRAERFFRQLAADDSPGTVEAVRALFTHWEGLGGWIGHGAGHVTTSAYLMLGEVGGPGRGIWPMTLYPGAGRGGTAEVVFQYLAAREPFADRALRAELLSRLNALDGVDIPEGKLELRPNIRLSLLGKDRNRELLTETLTWFRDCWKDRGTS
;
A
#
# COMPACT_ATOMS: atom_id res chain seq x y z
N MET A 1 -16.53 -24.74 13.31
CA MET A 1 -15.72 -24.16 12.23
C MET A 1 -15.56 -22.68 12.56
N GLY A 2 -14.33 -22.18 12.70
CA GLY A 2 -14.10 -20.76 12.93
C GLY A 2 -14.47 -19.95 11.69
N GLU A 3 -14.98 -18.74 11.90
CA GLU A 3 -15.30 -17.81 10.82
C GLU A 3 -13.99 -17.35 10.13
N GLU A 4 -13.95 -17.37 8.79
CA GLU A 4 -12.79 -16.91 8.01
C GLU A 4 -12.51 -15.44 8.36
N THR A 5 -11.28 -15.15 8.79
CA THR A 5 -10.86 -13.78 9.04
C THR A 5 -10.77 -13.00 7.72
N ARG A 6 -10.91 -11.67 7.78
CA ARG A 6 -10.76 -10.83 6.57
C ARG A 6 -9.37 -10.97 5.94
N ALA A 7 -8.33 -11.17 6.74
CA ALA A 7 -6.97 -11.40 6.25
C ALA A 7 -6.85 -12.71 5.47
N GLU A 8 -7.41 -13.81 5.99
CA GLU A 8 -7.45 -15.10 5.27
C GLU A 8 -8.22 -14.96 3.95
N ARG A 9 -9.38 -14.29 3.99
CA ARG A 9 -10.17 -14.01 2.79
C ARG A 9 -9.40 -13.22 1.73
N PHE A 10 -8.66 -12.17 2.14
CA PHE A 10 -7.84 -11.38 1.23
C PHE A 10 -6.82 -12.26 0.49
N PHE A 11 -6.05 -13.07 1.22
CA PHE A 11 -5.02 -13.91 0.61
C PHE A 11 -5.61 -15.05 -0.23
N ARG A 12 -6.75 -15.62 0.16
CA ARG A 12 -7.47 -16.59 -0.67
C ARG A 12 -7.93 -15.99 -1.99
N GLN A 13 -8.46 -14.76 -1.97
CA GLN A 13 -8.86 -14.05 -3.18
C GLN A 13 -7.65 -13.72 -4.05
N LEU A 14 -6.53 -13.28 -3.45
CA LEU A 14 -5.31 -12.98 -4.18
C LEU A 14 -4.75 -14.23 -4.87
N ALA A 15 -4.67 -15.34 -4.14
CA ALA A 15 -4.17 -16.61 -4.68
C ALA A 15 -5.04 -17.20 -5.79
N ALA A 16 -6.30 -16.74 -5.95
CA ALA A 16 -7.15 -17.17 -7.05
C ALA A 16 -6.75 -16.53 -8.39
N ASP A 17 -6.17 -15.33 -8.36
CA ASP A 17 -5.86 -14.55 -9.56
C ASP A 17 -4.36 -14.30 -9.79
N ASP A 18 -3.51 -14.59 -8.80
CA ASP A 18 -2.08 -14.31 -8.82
C ASP A 18 -1.20 -15.53 -8.52
N SER A 19 0.06 -15.45 -8.98
CA SER A 19 1.03 -16.52 -8.76
C SER A 19 1.38 -16.69 -7.26
N PRO A 20 1.80 -17.90 -6.82
CA PRO A 20 2.30 -18.09 -5.46
C PRO A 20 3.43 -17.12 -5.09
N GLY A 21 4.32 -16.77 -6.03
CA GLY A 21 5.37 -15.79 -5.81
C GLY A 21 4.84 -14.38 -5.52
N THR A 22 3.75 -13.97 -6.19
CA THR A 22 3.06 -12.70 -5.89
C THR A 22 2.44 -12.74 -4.49
N VAL A 23 1.78 -13.84 -4.14
CA VAL A 23 1.13 -14.00 -2.82
C VAL A 23 2.16 -13.87 -1.70
N GLU A 24 3.28 -14.59 -1.81
CA GLU A 24 4.38 -14.52 -0.83
C GLU A 24 5.04 -13.14 -0.80
N ALA A 25 5.19 -12.48 -1.94
CA ALA A 25 5.67 -11.10 -1.99
C ALA A 25 4.76 -10.14 -1.22
N VAL A 26 3.44 -10.28 -1.34
CA VAL A 26 2.47 -9.46 -0.59
C VAL A 26 2.48 -9.79 0.90
N ARG A 27 2.67 -11.06 1.29
CA ARG A 27 2.88 -11.43 2.70
C ARG A 27 4.13 -10.76 3.28
N ALA A 28 5.25 -10.84 2.57
CA ALA A 28 6.50 -10.21 3.00
C ALA A 28 6.35 -8.69 3.12
N LEU A 29 5.62 -8.05 2.20
CA LEU A 29 5.30 -6.62 2.26
C LEU A 29 4.49 -6.27 3.53
N PHE A 30 3.47 -7.07 3.86
CA PHE A 30 2.67 -6.86 5.08
C PHE A 30 3.53 -7.00 6.34
N THR A 31 4.34 -8.07 6.42
CA THR A 31 5.26 -8.28 7.55
C THR A 31 6.25 -7.12 7.69
N HIS A 32 6.81 -6.61 6.59
CA HIS A 32 7.69 -5.44 6.63
C HIS A 32 6.97 -4.20 7.15
N TRP A 33 5.78 -3.91 6.62
CA TRP A 33 4.99 -2.75 7.04
C TRP A 33 4.61 -2.79 8.53
N GLU A 34 4.20 -3.95 9.02
CA GLU A 34 3.93 -4.19 10.43
C GLU A 34 5.21 -4.01 11.28
N GLY A 35 6.35 -4.51 10.78
CA GLY A 35 7.66 -4.31 11.41
C GLY A 35 8.09 -2.84 11.51
N LEU A 36 7.60 -1.96 10.63
CA LEU A 36 7.83 -0.51 10.71
C LEU A 36 6.97 0.20 11.75
N GLY A 37 6.03 -0.51 12.37
CA GLY A 37 5.02 0.01 13.31
C GLY A 37 3.68 0.34 12.66
N GLY A 38 3.44 -0.06 11.41
CA GLY A 38 2.14 0.01 10.76
C GLY A 38 1.23 -1.18 11.13
N TRP A 39 0.02 -1.20 10.59
CA TRP A 39 -0.87 -2.36 10.66
C TRP A 39 -1.68 -2.50 9.36
N ILE A 40 -2.18 -3.72 9.10
CA ILE A 40 -3.04 -3.98 7.95
C ILE A 40 -4.51 -3.81 8.33
N GLY A 41 -5.11 -2.69 7.93
CA GLY A 41 -6.56 -2.52 8.02
C GLY A 41 -7.25 -3.35 6.94
N HIS A 42 -8.27 -4.14 7.29
CA HIS A 42 -9.05 -4.86 6.29
C HIS A 42 -10.45 -4.27 6.13
N GLY A 43 -10.80 -3.88 4.90
CA GLY A 43 -12.09 -3.28 4.57
C GLY A 43 -13.26 -4.21 4.87
N ALA A 44 -14.42 -3.63 5.19
CA ALA A 44 -15.66 -4.36 5.46
C ALA A 44 -16.44 -4.75 4.20
N GLY A 45 -15.83 -4.60 3.02
CA GLY A 45 -16.50 -4.87 1.73
C GLY A 45 -16.96 -6.32 1.58
N HIS A 46 -18.23 -6.50 1.21
CA HIS A 46 -18.83 -7.82 1.06
C HIS A 46 -18.29 -8.62 -0.14
N VAL A 47 -17.70 -7.97 -1.16
CA VAL A 47 -17.27 -8.64 -2.41
C VAL A 47 -15.75 -8.79 -2.49
N THR A 48 -15.01 -7.71 -2.34
CA THR A 48 -13.54 -7.69 -2.30
C THR A 48 -13.08 -7.20 -0.94
N THR A 49 -12.23 -7.98 -0.28
CA THR A 49 -11.57 -7.50 0.94
C THR A 49 -10.40 -6.62 0.51
N SER A 50 -10.41 -5.33 0.84
CA SER A 50 -9.24 -4.45 0.66
C SER A 50 -8.32 -4.53 1.86
N ALA A 51 -7.02 -4.30 1.65
CA ALA A 51 -6.00 -4.22 2.68
C ALA A 51 -5.32 -2.84 2.66
N TYR A 52 -5.45 -2.08 3.73
CA TYR A 52 -4.89 -0.74 3.88
C TYR A 52 -3.58 -0.82 4.66
N LEU A 53 -2.50 -0.25 4.11
CA LEU A 53 -1.22 -0.13 4.83
C LEU A 53 -1.28 1.06 5.81
N MET A 54 -1.92 0.85 6.96
CA MET A 54 -2.21 1.91 7.92
C MET A 54 -1.00 2.25 8.79
N LEU A 55 -0.82 3.53 9.10
CA LEU A 55 0.16 4.09 10.03
C LEU A 55 -0.48 5.22 10.84
N GLY A 56 -0.20 5.33 12.13
CA GLY A 56 -0.77 6.36 13.01
C GLY A 56 -1.18 5.84 14.38
N GLU A 57 -1.90 6.68 15.16
CA GLU A 57 -2.41 6.29 16.48
C GLU A 57 -3.63 5.39 16.31
N VAL A 58 -3.52 4.14 16.76
CA VAL A 58 -4.62 3.17 16.76
C VAL A 58 -5.80 3.73 17.55
N GLY A 59 -6.98 3.85 16.93
CA GLY A 59 -8.23 4.21 17.61
C GLY A 59 -8.62 5.70 17.60
N GLY A 60 -7.83 6.58 16.99
CA GLY A 60 -8.20 8.00 16.82
C GLY A 60 -8.87 8.31 15.48
N PRO A 61 -10.08 8.90 15.43
CA PRO A 61 -10.69 9.33 14.17
C PRO A 61 -9.80 10.36 13.47
N GLY A 62 -9.47 10.11 12.20
CA GLY A 62 -8.71 11.04 11.35
C GLY A 62 -7.18 11.08 11.57
N ARG A 63 -6.62 10.24 12.45
CA ARG A 63 -5.19 10.28 12.83
C ARG A 63 -4.31 9.20 12.20
N GLY A 64 -4.83 8.52 11.17
CA GLY A 64 -4.10 7.53 10.38
C GLY A 64 -3.81 8.00 8.97
N ILE A 65 -2.68 7.57 8.43
CA ILE A 65 -2.26 7.75 7.05
C ILE A 65 -1.96 6.38 6.44
N TRP A 66 -2.08 6.26 5.13
CA TRP A 66 -1.67 5.07 4.40
C TRP A 66 -1.19 5.49 3.00
N PRO A 67 -0.07 4.95 2.51
CA PRO A 67 0.42 5.27 1.16
C PRO A 67 -0.40 4.55 0.08
N MET A 68 -0.94 3.37 0.40
CA MET A 68 -1.60 2.51 -0.58
C MET A 68 -2.64 1.57 0.02
N THR A 69 -3.58 1.18 -0.82
CA THR A 69 -4.61 0.18 -0.56
C THR A 69 -4.45 -0.97 -1.55
N LEU A 70 -4.34 -2.19 -1.05
CA LEU A 70 -4.21 -3.39 -1.87
C LEU A 70 -5.57 -4.04 -2.08
N TYR A 71 -5.77 -4.52 -3.30
CA TYR A 71 -6.93 -5.28 -3.71
C TYR A 71 -6.46 -6.64 -4.24
N PRO A 72 -7.10 -7.75 -3.83
CA PRO A 72 -6.68 -9.09 -4.21
C PRO A 72 -6.98 -9.42 -5.69
N GLY A 73 -7.76 -8.58 -6.37
CA GLY A 73 -8.21 -8.81 -7.74
C GLY A 73 -9.68 -9.25 -7.81
N ALA A 74 -10.23 -9.17 -9.02
CA ALA A 74 -11.57 -9.64 -9.37
C ALA A 74 -11.55 -10.27 -10.78
N GLY A 75 -10.66 -11.25 -10.98
CA GLY A 75 -10.45 -11.95 -12.25
C GLY A 75 -9.37 -11.36 -13.15
N ARG A 76 -8.58 -10.39 -12.64
CA ARG A 76 -7.49 -9.76 -13.41
C ARG A 76 -6.22 -9.64 -12.59
N GLY A 77 -6.06 -10.33 -11.46
CA GLY A 77 -4.95 -10.17 -10.52
C GLY A 77 -5.03 -8.89 -9.70
N GLY A 78 -4.33 -8.87 -8.58
CA GLY A 78 -4.41 -7.81 -7.58
C GLY A 78 -3.70 -6.52 -7.99
N THR A 79 -4.12 -5.44 -7.33
CA THR A 79 -3.55 -4.10 -7.52
C THR A 79 -3.22 -3.42 -6.20
N ALA A 80 -2.22 -2.55 -6.22
CA ALA A 80 -1.98 -1.56 -5.19
C ALA A 80 -2.45 -0.19 -5.71
N GLU A 81 -3.52 0.35 -5.14
CA GLU A 81 -3.97 1.71 -5.38
C GLU A 81 -3.13 2.67 -4.53
N VAL A 82 -2.41 3.59 -5.18
CA VAL A 82 -1.66 4.65 -4.50
C VAL A 82 -2.61 5.80 -4.24
N VAL A 83 -2.78 6.20 -2.98
CA VAL A 83 -3.88 7.08 -2.58
C VAL A 83 -3.51 8.56 -2.56
N PHE A 84 -2.84 9.08 -3.60
CA PHE A 84 -2.37 10.47 -3.64
C PHE A 84 -3.48 11.49 -3.33
N GLN A 85 -4.68 11.27 -3.88
CA GLN A 85 -5.87 12.08 -3.58
C GLN A 85 -6.15 12.21 -2.07
N TYR A 86 -5.98 11.14 -1.29
CA TYR A 86 -6.19 11.18 0.16
C TYR A 86 -4.98 11.74 0.90
N LEU A 87 -3.76 11.56 0.37
CA LEU A 87 -2.54 12.15 0.94
C LEU A 87 -2.52 13.68 0.84
N ALA A 88 -3.13 14.26 -0.20
CA ALA A 88 -3.14 15.71 -0.41
C ALA A 88 -3.76 16.54 0.73
N ALA A 89 -4.54 15.91 1.62
CA ALA A 89 -5.15 16.55 2.79
C ALA A 89 -4.55 16.06 4.13
N ARG A 90 -3.39 15.39 4.11
CA ARG A 90 -2.78 14.76 5.29
C ARG A 90 -1.29 15.08 5.39
N GLU A 91 -0.91 15.81 6.42
CA GLU A 91 0.51 16.07 6.73
C GLU A 91 1.30 14.77 6.93
N PRO A 92 2.58 14.70 6.55
CA PRO A 92 3.35 15.75 5.85
C PRO A 92 3.05 15.77 4.33
N PHE A 93 2.32 14.79 3.81
CA PHE A 93 2.06 14.62 2.38
C PHE A 93 1.00 15.56 1.82
N ALA A 94 0.52 16.53 2.60
CA ALA A 94 -0.17 17.71 2.07
C ALA A 94 0.80 18.57 1.24
N ASP A 95 2.10 18.50 1.52
CA ASP A 95 3.15 19.00 0.64
C ASP A 95 3.20 18.20 -0.68
N ARG A 96 3.01 18.91 -1.79
CA ARG A 96 3.08 18.33 -3.13
C ARG A 96 4.48 17.77 -3.45
N ALA A 97 5.55 18.35 -2.91
CA ALA A 97 6.91 17.88 -3.14
C ALA A 97 7.11 16.46 -2.58
N LEU A 98 6.60 16.18 -1.39
CA LEU A 98 6.65 14.83 -0.81
C LEU A 98 5.78 13.83 -1.60
N ARG A 99 4.62 14.26 -2.13
CA ARG A 99 3.84 13.38 -3.04
C ARG A 99 4.59 13.10 -4.35
N ALA A 100 5.28 14.10 -4.91
CA ALA A 100 6.10 13.93 -6.10
C ALA A 100 7.30 13.00 -5.86
N GLU A 101 7.94 13.07 -4.68
CA GLU A 101 9.00 12.16 -4.29
C GLU A 101 8.47 10.72 -4.11
N LEU A 102 7.29 10.55 -3.49
CA LEU A 102 6.63 9.24 -3.41
C LEU A 102 6.37 8.66 -4.82
N LEU A 103 5.90 9.50 -5.75
CA LEU A 103 5.70 9.10 -7.14
C LEU A 103 7.02 8.68 -7.81
N SER A 104 8.08 9.48 -7.65
CA SER A 104 9.41 9.19 -8.20
C SER A 104 9.93 7.83 -7.72
N ARG A 105 9.82 7.56 -6.41
CA ARG A 105 10.21 6.29 -5.80
C ARG A 105 9.40 5.11 -6.34
N LEU A 106 8.09 5.29 -6.53
CA LEU A 106 7.23 4.25 -7.10
C LEU A 106 7.55 3.98 -8.58
N ASN A 107 7.87 5.00 -9.37
CA ASN A 107 8.28 4.86 -10.77
C ASN A 107 9.69 4.26 -10.92
N ALA A 108 10.46 4.14 -9.85
CA ALA A 108 11.74 3.41 -9.88
C ALA A 108 11.55 1.88 -9.93
N LEU A 109 10.35 1.36 -9.63
CA LEU A 109 10.03 -0.05 -9.77
C LEU A 109 9.91 -0.42 -11.25
N ASP A 110 10.59 -1.48 -11.66
CA ASP A 110 10.57 -1.96 -13.05
C ASP A 110 9.16 -2.42 -13.45
N GLY A 111 8.57 -1.73 -14.43
CA GLY A 111 7.20 -1.93 -14.92
C GLY A 111 6.15 -0.97 -14.32
N VAL A 112 6.57 0.03 -13.55
CA VAL A 112 5.69 1.10 -13.05
C VAL A 112 5.96 2.39 -13.84
N ASP A 113 4.91 2.92 -14.45
CA ASP A 113 4.93 4.22 -15.15
C ASP A 113 3.65 4.99 -14.81
N ILE A 114 3.73 5.79 -13.74
CA ILE A 114 2.65 6.65 -13.28
C ILE A 114 2.97 8.09 -13.72
N PRO A 115 2.12 8.72 -14.55
CA PRO A 115 2.32 10.11 -14.96
C PRO A 115 2.20 11.08 -13.78
N GLU A 116 2.97 12.17 -13.81
CA GLU A 116 2.93 13.21 -12.76
C GLU A 116 1.54 13.84 -12.57
N GLY A 117 0.74 13.93 -13.64
CA GLY A 117 -0.65 14.38 -13.58
C GLY A 117 -1.58 13.51 -12.71
N LYS A 118 -1.11 12.38 -12.18
CA LYS A 118 -1.85 11.50 -11.26
C LYS A 118 -1.66 11.84 -9.77
N LEU A 119 -0.89 12.86 -9.42
CA LEU A 119 -0.63 13.28 -8.03
C LEU A 119 -1.88 13.74 -7.24
N GLU A 120 -3.03 13.90 -7.90
CA GLU A 120 -4.31 14.22 -7.25
C GLU A 120 -5.36 13.10 -7.44
N LEU A 121 -4.91 11.94 -7.95
CA LEU A 121 -5.75 10.79 -8.29
C LEU A 121 -5.32 9.54 -7.50
N ARG A 122 -5.78 8.38 -7.97
CA ARG A 122 -5.56 7.08 -7.34
C ARG A 122 -5.07 6.05 -8.36
N PRO A 123 -3.84 6.18 -8.87
CA PRO A 123 -3.30 5.24 -9.84
C PRO A 123 -3.12 3.85 -9.22
N ASN A 124 -3.24 2.81 -10.05
CA ASN A 124 -3.09 1.42 -9.63
C ASN A 124 -1.81 0.82 -10.21
N ILE A 125 -1.07 0.11 -9.37
CA ILE A 125 0.10 -0.71 -9.74
C ILE A 125 -0.28 -2.19 -9.63
N ARG A 126 0.25 -3.03 -10.50
CA ARG A 126 0.01 -4.49 -10.49
C ARG A 126 0.79 -5.16 -9.35
N LEU A 127 0.13 -5.98 -8.52
CA LEU A 127 0.80 -6.70 -7.44
C LEU A 127 1.80 -7.75 -7.96
N SER A 128 1.55 -8.30 -9.15
CA SER A 128 2.47 -9.23 -9.80
C SER A 128 3.87 -8.64 -10.05
N LEU A 129 4.03 -7.31 -10.07
CA LEU A 129 5.35 -6.66 -10.17
C LEU A 129 6.22 -6.88 -8.93
N LEU A 130 5.61 -7.22 -7.79
CA LEU A 130 6.33 -7.59 -6.57
C LEU A 130 6.92 -9.01 -6.65
N GLY A 131 6.60 -9.79 -7.68
CA GLY A 131 7.32 -11.04 -7.96
C GLY A 131 8.81 -10.81 -8.26
N LYS A 132 9.21 -9.59 -8.67
CA LYS A 132 10.61 -9.22 -8.92
C LYS A 132 11.29 -8.77 -7.63
N ASP A 133 12.45 -9.38 -7.31
CA ASP A 133 13.19 -9.11 -6.07
C ASP A 133 13.53 -7.64 -5.89
N ARG A 134 14.09 -7.01 -6.93
CA ARG A 134 14.45 -5.58 -6.89
C ARG A 134 13.26 -4.66 -6.66
N ASN A 135 12.08 -4.99 -7.21
CA ASN A 135 10.88 -4.19 -6.99
C ASN A 135 10.39 -4.28 -5.54
N ARG A 136 10.54 -5.46 -4.90
CA ARG A 136 10.20 -5.61 -3.48
C ARG A 136 11.11 -4.78 -2.60
N GLU A 137 12.42 -4.81 -2.87
CA GLU A 137 13.40 -3.97 -2.14
C GLU A 137 13.04 -2.49 -2.24
N LEU A 138 12.85 -1.99 -3.47
CA LEU A 138 12.51 -0.59 -3.69
C LEU A 138 11.19 -0.19 -3.04
N LEU A 139 10.16 -1.05 -3.08
CA LEU A 139 8.90 -0.76 -2.42
C LEU A 139 9.06 -0.72 -0.89
N THR A 140 9.78 -1.67 -0.31
CA THR A 140 10.11 -1.72 1.12
C THR A 140 10.86 -0.46 1.56
N GLU A 141 11.88 -0.03 0.79
CA GLU A 141 12.61 1.23 1.02
C GLU A 141 11.68 2.45 0.93
N THR A 142 10.77 2.46 -0.05
CA THR A 142 9.78 3.53 -0.23
C THR A 142 8.80 3.61 0.94
N LEU A 143 8.32 2.48 1.44
CA LEU A 143 7.43 2.43 2.60
C LEU A 143 8.15 2.83 3.89
N THR A 144 9.42 2.46 4.05
CA THR A 144 10.26 2.94 5.16
C THR A 144 10.41 4.46 5.11
N TRP A 145 10.75 5.01 3.94
CA TRP A 145 10.85 6.46 3.75
C TRP A 145 9.53 7.17 4.05
N PHE A 146 8.40 6.64 3.56
CA PHE A 146 7.08 7.19 3.84
C PHE A 146 6.79 7.26 5.35
N ARG A 147 7.13 6.19 6.07
CA ARG A 147 7.00 6.12 7.53
C ARG A 147 7.88 7.14 8.22
N ASP A 148 9.12 7.32 7.78
CA ASP A 148 10.08 8.27 8.35
C ASP A 148 9.58 9.71 8.17
N CYS A 149 9.15 10.09 6.96
CA CYS A 149 8.50 11.39 6.72
C CYS A 149 7.32 11.62 7.68
N TRP A 150 6.45 10.61 7.85
CA TRP A 150 5.34 10.72 8.79
C TRP A 150 5.84 10.94 10.22
N LYS A 151 6.85 10.23 10.70
CA LYS A 151 7.40 10.42 12.06
C LYS A 151 7.97 11.83 12.27
N ASP A 152 8.61 12.39 11.26
CA ASP A 152 9.30 13.68 11.36
C ASP A 152 8.37 14.90 11.26
N ARG A 153 7.08 14.70 10.98
CA ARG A 153 6.06 15.76 10.81
C ARG A 153 5.89 16.72 12.01
N GLY A 154 6.42 16.37 13.19
CA GLY A 154 6.31 17.16 14.42
C GLY A 154 7.64 17.69 14.94
N THR A 155 8.74 17.53 14.20
CA THR A 155 10.10 17.87 14.65
C THR A 155 10.59 19.22 14.10
N SER A 156 9.69 20.13 13.75
CA SER A 156 10.00 21.48 13.25
C SER A 156 9.54 22.58 14.20
#